data_AF-A0A7C6Y552-F1
#
_entry.id   AF-A0A7C6Y552-F1
#
_cell.length_a   1.000
_cell.length_b   1.000
_cell.length_c   1.000
_cell.angle_alpha   90.00
_cell.angle_beta   90.00
_cell.angle_gamma   90.00
#
_symmetry.space_group_name_H-M   'P 1'
#
loop_
_entity.id
_entity.type
_entity.pdbx_description
1 polymer ?
#
loop_
_entity_poly.entity_id
_entity_poly.type
_entity_poly.pdbx_seq_one_letter_code
_entity_poly.pdbx_strand_id
1 'polypeptide(L)'
;MKINAVFEGGGIKGLAYVGVLRFLEKRGFRFYKVGGTSIGAVFAALVAAGYNSHEIEELVNDFNPRIITSMRGSRSAKFVNGIKKKGFYSIVNFEKYLSSVLKDKKKICFGDLKIGAGYPLKM
;
A
#
# COMPACT_ATOMS: atom_id res chain seq x y z
N MET A 1 -12.49 12.90 15.51
CA MET A 1 -13.51 11.82 15.36
C MET A 1 -12.85 10.55 14.82
N LYS A 2 -13.29 9.35 15.21
CA LYS A 2 -12.73 8.07 14.69
C LYS A 2 -13.56 7.57 13.50
N ILE A 3 -12.90 7.07 12.46
CA ILE A 3 -13.56 6.52 11.25
C ILE A 3 -12.98 5.16 10.85
N ASN A 4 -13.80 4.37 10.16
CA ASN A 4 -13.34 3.18 9.45
C ASN A 4 -13.22 3.52 7.97
N ALA A 5 -12.21 2.99 7.28
CA ALA A 5 -12.01 3.21 5.85
C ALA A 5 -11.79 1.88 5.11
N VAL A 6 -12.33 1.79 3.90
CA VAL A 6 -12.10 0.67 3.00
C VAL A 6 -11.54 1.24 1.69
N PHE A 7 -10.37 0.76 1.29
CA PHE A 7 -9.66 1.23 0.10
C PHE A 7 -9.83 0.23 -1.04
N GLU A 8 -10.45 0.68 -2.13
CA GLU A 8 -10.61 -0.14 -3.33
C GLU A 8 -9.25 -0.39 -4.02
N GLY A 9 -9.20 -1.46 -4.82
CA GLY A 9 -8.16 -1.62 -5.83
C GLY A 9 -8.25 -0.56 -6.95
N GLY A 10 -7.27 -0.55 -7.86
CA GLY A 10 -7.26 0.43 -8.95
C GLY A 10 -5.89 0.73 -9.56
N GLY A 11 -4.86 -0.02 -9.18
CA GLY A 11 -3.49 0.18 -9.67
C GLY A 11 -2.97 1.58 -9.33
N ILE A 12 -2.33 2.24 -10.29
CA ILE A 12 -1.72 3.56 -10.06
C ILE A 12 -2.73 4.67 -9.73
N LYS A 13 -4.02 4.50 -10.04
CA LYS A 13 -5.06 5.47 -9.66
C LYS A 13 -5.23 5.56 -8.14
N GLY A 14 -4.81 4.53 -7.40
CA GLY A 14 -4.84 4.53 -5.94
C GLY A 14 -3.96 5.61 -5.29
N LEU A 15 -3.04 6.26 -6.03
CA LEU A 15 -2.29 7.40 -5.52
C LEU A 15 -3.17 8.57 -5.08
N ALA A 16 -4.40 8.67 -5.61
CA ALA A 16 -5.38 9.65 -5.14
C ALA A 16 -5.72 9.52 -3.65
N TYR A 17 -5.52 8.35 -3.04
CA TYR A 17 -5.75 8.15 -1.61
C TYR A 17 -4.89 9.06 -0.73
N VAL A 18 -3.68 9.45 -1.17
CA VAL A 18 -2.82 10.39 -0.42
C VAL A 18 -3.58 11.70 -0.12
N GLY A 19 -4.24 12.26 -1.14
CA GLY A 19 -5.02 13.49 -0.98
C GLY A 19 -6.22 13.32 -0.05
N VAL A 20 -6.92 12.17 -0.13
CA VAL A 20 -8.05 11.85 0.74
C VAL A 20 -7.60 11.72 2.20
N LEU A 21 -6.51 10.98 2.45
CA LEU A 21 -5.93 10.84 3.78
C LEU A 21 -5.56 12.20 4.37
N ARG A 22 -4.87 13.04 3.59
CA ARG A 22 -4.45 14.39 4.02
C ARG A 22 -5.63 15.29 4.33
N PHE A 23 -6.69 15.24 3.52
CA PHE A 23 -7.91 16.00 3.78
C PHE A 23 -8.59 15.57 5.08
N LEU A 24 -8.73 14.26 5.30
CA LEU A 24 -9.36 13.70 6.49
C LEU A 24 -8.54 14.01 7.75
N GLU A 25 -7.23 13.85 7.71
CA GLU A 25 -6.35 14.19 8.83
C GLU A 25 -6.43 15.67 9.19
N LYS A 26 -6.39 16.58 8.20
CA LYS A 26 -6.55 18.03 8.42
C LYS A 26 -7.89 18.40 9.06
N ARG A 27 -8.94 17.62 8.81
CA ARG A 27 -10.27 17.80 9.42
C ARG A 27 -10.37 17.15 10.82
N GLY A 28 -9.29 16.60 11.37
CA GLY A 28 -9.26 15.99 12.70
C GLY A 28 -9.84 14.58 12.77
N PHE A 29 -9.97 13.91 11.61
CA PHE A 29 -10.33 12.49 11.57
C PHE A 29 -9.13 11.61 11.91
N ARG A 30 -9.39 10.49 12.59
CA ARG A 30 -8.40 9.46 12.87
C ARG A 30 -8.91 8.11 12.42
N PHE A 31 -8.10 7.37 11.67
CA PHE A 31 -8.45 6.04 11.20
C PHE A 31 -8.39 5.04 12.36
N TYR A 32 -9.47 4.30 12.57
CA TYR A 32 -9.60 3.30 13.62
C TYR A 32 -9.50 1.88 13.07
N LYS A 33 -10.25 1.58 12.01
CA LYS A 33 -10.12 0.32 11.26
C LYS A 33 -9.98 0.60 9.77
N VAL A 34 -9.11 -0.14 9.13
CA VAL A 34 -8.83 -0.01 7.69
C VAL A 34 -8.75 -1.37 7.03
N GLY A 35 -9.18 -1.44 5.77
CA GLY A 35 -9.03 -2.63 4.93
C GLY A 35 -8.94 -2.22 3.46
N GLY A 36 -8.54 -3.12 2.59
CA GLY A 36 -8.48 -2.81 1.16
C GLY A 36 -7.98 -3.94 0.29
N THR A 37 -8.00 -3.71 -1.03
CA THR A 37 -7.63 -4.71 -2.04
C THR A 37 -6.55 -4.15 -2.98
N SER A 38 -5.55 -4.96 -3.34
CA SER A 38 -4.45 -4.56 -4.24
C SER A 38 -3.74 -3.29 -3.73
N ILE A 39 -3.70 -2.20 -4.51
CA ILE A 39 -3.14 -0.92 -4.06
C ILE A 39 -3.85 -0.39 -2.80
N GLY A 40 -5.16 -0.63 -2.65
CA GLY A 40 -5.90 -0.26 -1.45
C GLY A 40 -5.43 -1.03 -0.22
N ALA A 41 -5.02 -2.29 -0.37
CA ALA A 41 -4.45 -3.08 0.72
C ALA A 41 -3.10 -2.48 1.19
N VAL A 42 -2.30 -1.96 0.26
CA VAL A 42 -1.03 -1.28 0.56
C VAL A 42 -1.29 -0.03 1.41
N PHE A 43 -2.21 0.84 0.98
CA PHE A 43 -2.57 2.04 1.75
C PHE A 43 -3.19 1.69 3.11
N ALA A 44 -4.05 0.68 3.16
CA ALA A 44 -4.60 0.19 4.43
C ALA A 44 -3.49 -0.29 5.38
N ALA A 45 -2.50 -1.03 4.89
CA ALA A 45 -1.36 -1.49 5.68
C ALA A 45 -0.51 -0.33 6.20
N LEU A 46 -0.22 0.68 5.38
CA LEU A 46 0.53 1.86 5.79
C LEU A 46 -0.20 2.64 6.89
N VAL A 47 -1.48 2.93 6.69
CA VAL A 47 -2.31 3.62 7.68
C VAL A 47 -2.39 2.81 8.98
N ALA A 48 -2.59 1.49 8.90
CA ALA A 48 -2.61 0.61 10.06
C ALA A 48 -1.26 0.55 10.80
N ALA A 49 -0.15 0.67 10.07
CA ALA A 49 1.20 0.72 10.63
C ALA A 49 1.53 2.06 11.31
N GLY A 50 0.64 3.06 11.23
CA GLY A 50 0.79 4.36 11.85
C GLY A 50 1.56 5.37 10.99
N TYR A 51 1.54 5.19 9.68
CA TYR A 51 1.95 6.23 8.75
C TYR A 51 0.88 7.32 8.65
N ASN A 52 1.30 8.59 8.75
CA ASN A 52 0.42 9.74 8.49
C ASN A 52 0.43 10.12 7.00
N SER A 53 -0.49 11.01 6.59
CA SER A 53 -0.62 11.41 5.19
C SER A 53 0.63 12.03 4.58
N HIS A 54 1.44 12.75 5.37
CA HIS A 54 2.70 13.35 4.91
C HIS A 54 3.77 12.29 4.64
N GLU A 55 3.94 11.33 5.56
CA GLU A 55 4.89 10.24 5.37
C GLU A 55 4.49 9.36 4.17
N ILE A 56 3.19 9.11 3.97
CA ILE A 56 2.69 8.37 2.80
C ILE A 56 2.94 9.16 1.50
N GLU A 57 2.78 10.49 1.52
CA GLU A 57 3.09 11.35 0.39
C GLU A 57 4.58 11.28 0.01
N GLU A 58 5.48 11.31 0.99
CA GLU A 58 6.93 11.14 0.77
C GLU A 58 7.25 9.78 0.16
N LEU A 59 6.71 8.69 0.73
CA LEU A 59 6.88 7.34 0.18
C LEU A 59 6.42 7.23 -1.28
N VAL A 60 5.30 7.87 -1.62
CA VAL A 60 4.76 7.89 -2.99
C VAL A 60 5.64 8.71 -3.93
N ASN A 61 6.17 9.84 -3.48
CA ASN A 61 7.04 10.70 -4.30
C ASN A 61 8.39 10.03 -4.57
N ASP A 62 8.92 9.31 -3.59
CA ASP A 62 10.18 8.54 -3.71
C ASP A 62 9.98 7.20 -4.44
N PHE A 63 8.73 6.78 -4.63
CA PHE A 63 8.43 5.51 -5.25
C PHE A 63 8.81 5.51 -6.74
N ASN A 64 9.83 4.74 -7.09
CA ASN A 64 10.22 4.56 -8.48
C ASN A 64 9.24 3.61 -9.21
N PRO A 65 8.47 4.10 -10.22
CA PRO A 65 7.50 3.27 -10.93
C PRO A 65 8.12 2.05 -11.64
N ARG A 66 9.44 2.08 -11.90
CA ARG A 66 10.19 0.95 -12.45
C ARG A 66 10.24 -0.26 -11.52
N ILE A 67 10.03 -0.08 -10.21
CA ILE A 67 9.95 -1.19 -9.25
C ILE A 67 8.79 -2.12 -9.64
N ILE A 68 7.62 -1.54 -9.94
CA ILE A 68 6.47 -2.30 -10.43
C ILE A 68 6.62 -2.59 -11.93
N THR A 69 7.07 -1.64 -12.75
CA THR A 69 7.06 -1.76 -14.23
C THR A 69 8.31 -2.41 -14.84
N SER A 70 9.15 -3.09 -14.05
CA SER A 70 10.37 -3.77 -14.52
C SER A 70 10.09 -5.01 -15.39
N MET A 71 9.56 -4.80 -16.60
CA MET A 71 9.63 -5.76 -17.70
C MET A 71 10.06 -5.05 -18.98
N ARG A 72 11.26 -5.38 -19.47
CA ARG A 72 11.79 -4.98 -20.78
C ARG A 72 11.24 -5.96 -21.83
N GLY A 73 10.42 -5.51 -22.79
CA GLY A 73 9.95 -6.34 -23.92
C GLY A 73 8.64 -5.91 -24.60
N SER A 74 8.51 -6.25 -25.90
CA SER A 74 7.39 -5.91 -26.80
C SER A 74 6.03 -6.48 -26.37
N ARG A 75 4.94 -5.85 -26.83
CA ARG A 75 3.53 -6.13 -26.47
C ARG A 75 3.14 -7.62 -26.56
N SER A 76 3.66 -8.33 -27.55
CA SER A 76 3.43 -9.78 -27.79
C SER A 76 4.21 -10.69 -26.82
N ALA A 77 5.41 -10.29 -26.40
CA ALA A 77 6.18 -11.03 -25.40
C ALA A 77 5.54 -10.96 -24.01
N LYS A 78 4.74 -9.92 -23.72
CA LYS A 78 3.97 -9.78 -22.47
C LYS A 78 2.97 -10.93 -22.33
N PHE A 79 2.14 -11.16 -23.35
CA PHE A 79 1.09 -12.18 -23.31
C PHE A 79 1.66 -13.60 -23.15
N VAL A 80 2.72 -13.92 -23.89
CA VAL A 80 3.37 -15.25 -23.84
C VAL A 80 4.13 -15.47 -22.52
N ASN A 81 4.85 -14.47 -22.01
CA ASN A 81 5.58 -14.61 -20.74
C ASN A 81 4.66 -14.61 -19.52
N GLY A 82 3.53 -13.90 -19.55
CA GLY A 82 2.61 -13.91 -18.40
C GLY A 82 1.85 -15.21 -18.19
N ILE A 83 1.69 -16.01 -19.26
CA ILE A 83 1.15 -17.37 -19.17
C ILE A 83 2.25 -18.37 -18.73
N LYS A 84 3.50 -18.19 -19.17
CA LYS A 84 4.62 -19.12 -18.87
C LYS A 84 5.34 -18.85 -17.54
N LYS A 85 5.42 -17.62 -17.09
CA LYS A 85 6.02 -17.22 -15.81
C LYS A 85 4.92 -16.58 -14.99
N LYS A 86 4.58 -17.16 -13.84
CA LYS A 86 3.49 -16.77 -12.93
C LYS A 86 3.59 -15.30 -12.41
N GLY A 87 3.55 -14.29 -13.28
CA GLY A 87 3.63 -12.87 -12.94
C GLY A 87 4.25 -11.98 -14.03
N PHE A 88 3.54 -10.90 -14.38
CA PHE A 88 3.95 -9.84 -15.33
C PHE A 88 4.76 -8.70 -14.67
N TYR A 89 5.00 -8.77 -13.36
CA TYR A 89 5.60 -7.68 -12.59
C TYR A 89 6.60 -8.24 -11.58
N SER A 90 7.65 -7.49 -11.27
CA SER A 90 8.60 -7.89 -10.21
C SER A 90 7.95 -7.66 -8.84
N ILE A 91 6.99 -8.51 -8.50
CA ILE A 91 6.29 -8.52 -7.22
C ILE A 91 7.30 -8.63 -6.07
N VAL A 92 8.40 -9.37 -6.28
CA VAL A 92 9.49 -9.55 -5.31
C VAL A 92 10.17 -8.23 -4.96
N ASN A 93 10.43 -7.36 -5.95
CA ASN A 93 11.05 -6.06 -5.67
C ASN A 93 10.09 -5.13 -4.92
N PHE A 94 8.81 -5.17 -5.30
CA PHE A 94 7.77 -4.42 -4.61
C PHE A 94 7.57 -4.90 -3.16
N GLU A 95 7.52 -6.22 -2.94
CA GLU A 95 7.44 -6.83 -1.60
C GLU A 95 8.63 -6.46 -0.73
N LYS A 96 9.85 -6.45 -1.28
CA LYS A 96 11.06 -6.01 -0.57
C LYS A 96 10.96 -4.54 -0.15
N TYR A 97 10.53 -3.67 -1.06
CA TYR A 97 10.31 -2.25 -0.76
C TYR A 97 9.22 -2.06 0.29
N LEU A 98 8.07 -2.71 0.15
CA LEU A 98 7.00 -2.60 1.14
C LEU A 98 7.43 -3.15 2.50
N SER A 99 8.22 -4.23 2.51
CA SER A 99 8.79 -4.79 3.73
C SER A 99 9.79 -3.83 4.40
N SER A 100 10.61 -3.09 3.65
CA SER A 100 11.51 -2.10 4.25
C SER A 100 10.72 -0.95 4.86
N VAL A 101 9.73 -0.43 4.14
CA VAL A 101 8.84 0.62 4.64
C VAL A 101 8.13 0.20 5.93
N LEU A 102 7.55 -0.99 6.00
CA LEU A 102 6.86 -1.43 7.23
C LEU A 102 7.84 -1.68 8.39
N LYS A 103 9.06 -2.15 8.11
CA LYS A 103 10.12 -2.31 9.10
C LYS A 103 10.53 -0.98 9.75
N ASP A 104 10.47 0.14 9.04
CA ASP A 104 10.79 1.46 9.60
C ASP A 104 9.83 1.85 10.74
N LYS A 105 8.57 1.37 10.67
CA LYS A 105 7.59 1.47 11.79
C LYS A 105 7.65 0.30 12.77
N LYS A 106 8.67 -0.56 12.66
CA LYS A 106 8.83 -1.81 13.43
C LYS A 106 7.63 -2.75 13.28
N LYS A 107 7.02 -2.78 12.08
CA LYS A 107 5.90 -3.67 11.75
C LYS A 107 6.38 -4.71 10.74
N ILE A 108 6.47 -5.96 11.17
CA ILE A 108 7.03 -7.06 10.36
C ILE A 108 5.99 -8.16 10.16
N CYS A 109 5.09 -8.34 11.14
CA CYS A 109 4.00 -9.29 11.08
C CYS A 109 2.67 -8.64 11.50
N PHE A 110 1.55 -9.31 11.23
CA PHE A 110 0.23 -8.84 11.64
C PHE A 110 0.12 -8.62 13.15
N GLY A 111 0.84 -9.42 13.95
CA GLY A 111 0.90 -9.28 15.39
C GLY A 111 1.37 -7.90 15.85
N ASP A 112 2.30 -7.29 15.11
CA ASP A 112 2.87 -5.99 15.44
C ASP A 112 1.87 -4.84 15.27
N LEU A 113 0.77 -5.06 14.54
CA LEU A 113 -0.29 -4.09 14.33
C LEU A 113 -1.32 -4.07 15.48
N LYS A 114 -1.22 -4.98 16.47
CA LYS A 114 -2.18 -5.06 17.57
C LYS A 114 -2.16 -3.78 18.42
N ILE A 115 -3.35 -3.23 18.68
CA ILE A 115 -3.55 -2.08 19.57
C ILE A 115 -4.61 -2.46 20.60
N GLY A 116 -4.20 -2.59 21.87
CA GLY A 116 -5.06 -3.08 22.95
C GLY A 116 -5.61 -4.47 22.62
N ALA A 117 -6.94 -4.61 22.65
CA ALA A 117 -7.62 -5.87 22.37
C ALA A 117 -7.88 -6.13 20.87
N GLY A 118 -7.53 -5.22 19.96
CA GLY A 118 -7.93 -5.29 18.54
C GLY A 118 -6.82 -5.03 17.53
N TYR A 119 -7.18 -5.15 16.26
CA TYR A 119 -6.33 -4.84 15.12
C TYR A 119 -6.95 -3.71 14.28
N PRO A 120 -6.17 -2.68 13.92
CA PRO A 120 -6.61 -1.62 13.02
C PRO A 120 -6.74 -2.14 11.59
N LEU A 121 -5.87 -3.06 11.15
CA LEU A 121 -5.99 -3.68 9.83
C LEU A 121 -7.03 -4.81 9.84
N LYS A 122 -7.90 -4.84 8.86
CA LYS A 122 -8.93 -5.86 8.61
C LYS A 122 -8.68 -6.52 7.25
N MET A 123 -8.75 -7.85 7.24
CA MET A 123 -8.71 -8.68 6.02
C MET A 123 -10.09 -8.75 5.38
#